data_AF-A0A536H7N3-F1
#
_entry.id   AF-A0A536H7N3-F1
#
_cell.length_a   1.000
_cell.length_b   1.000
_cell.length_c   1.000
_cell.angle_alpha   90.00
_cell.angle_beta   90.00
_cell.angle_gamma   90.00
#
_symmetry.space_group_name_H-M   'P 1'
#
loop_
_entity.id
_entity.type
_entity.pdbx_description
1 polymer ?
#
loop_
_entity_poly.entity_id
_entity_poly.type
_entity_poly.pdbx_seq_one_letter_code
_entity_poly.pdbx_strand_id
1 'polypeptide(L)'
;MPASRCSWESIAAGSKVQHQWIWEQGGGYFGAPLTNYLGWFFTVYLFLQLFALFVRFRPGKETARTFPRSHYAQAVLTYAVMGLTPVLTFVIGGSNSLVTDAAGVVWQTRSIAESVAIVSIYTMLFAVAISAVKLIQAPATAPERSAQEATPAIREA
;
A
#
# COMPACT_ATOMS: atom_id res chain seq x y z
N MET A 1 16.56 -38.97 -5.39
CA MET A 1 16.82 -37.51 -5.42
C MET A 1 15.75 -36.83 -6.24
N PRO A 2 14.86 -36.02 -5.65
CA PRO A 2 14.15 -34.99 -6.39
C PRO A 2 14.42 -33.59 -5.83
N ALA A 3 14.42 -32.63 -6.75
CA ALA A 3 14.87 -31.26 -6.61
C ALA A 3 13.97 -30.40 -5.71
N SER A 4 14.59 -29.72 -4.74
CA SER A 4 14.02 -28.62 -3.98
C SER A 4 13.81 -27.40 -4.89
N ARG A 5 12.55 -27.11 -5.24
CA ARG A 5 12.18 -25.86 -5.88
C ARG A 5 12.28 -24.72 -4.86
N CYS A 6 13.20 -23.78 -5.08
CA CYS A 6 13.20 -22.48 -4.40
C CYS A 6 11.91 -21.73 -4.75
N SER A 7 10.96 -21.70 -3.82
CA SER A 7 9.81 -20.79 -3.87
C SER A 7 10.25 -19.43 -3.31
N TRP A 8 10.35 -18.45 -4.20
CA TRP A 8 10.73 -17.06 -3.93
C TRP A 8 9.50 -16.18 -3.62
N GLU A 9 8.32 -16.75 -3.39
CA GLU A 9 7.06 -16.02 -3.18
C GLU A 9 6.84 -15.55 -1.71
N SER A 10 7.91 -15.44 -0.93
CA SER A 10 7.84 -15.12 0.50
C SER A 10 7.81 -13.61 0.77
N ILE A 11 6.70 -12.93 0.44
CA ILE A 11 6.48 -11.54 0.89
C ILE A 11 5.30 -11.43 1.88
N ALA A 12 4.40 -12.41 1.94
CA ALA A 12 3.37 -12.48 2.98
C ALA A 12 3.81 -13.23 4.26
N ALA A 13 5.02 -13.79 4.27
CA ALA A 13 5.46 -14.81 5.23
C ALA A 13 6.34 -14.30 6.38
N GLY A 14 6.48 -12.98 6.55
CA GLY A 14 7.40 -12.40 7.55
C GLY A 14 7.12 -12.83 8.99
N SER A 15 5.84 -13.07 9.34
CA SER A 15 5.48 -13.45 10.73
C SER A 15 5.52 -14.95 11.00
N LYS A 16 5.41 -15.83 9.99
CA LYS A 16 5.30 -17.30 10.23
C LYS A 16 6.43 -18.14 9.65
N VAL A 17 7.22 -17.65 8.70
CA VAL A 17 8.31 -18.43 8.08
C VAL A 17 9.69 -18.06 8.64
N GLN A 18 9.84 -16.88 9.26
CA GLN A 18 11.14 -16.40 9.80
C GLN A 18 11.25 -16.36 11.33
N HIS A 19 10.24 -16.81 12.09
CA HIS A 19 10.21 -16.70 13.57
C HIS A 19 10.49 -15.27 14.11
N GLN A 20 10.21 -14.21 13.33
CA GLN A 20 10.59 -12.86 13.73
C GLN A 20 9.78 -12.32 14.93
N TRP A 21 8.53 -12.77 15.09
CA TRP A 21 7.64 -12.35 16.18
C TRP A 21 6.73 -13.53 16.60
N ILE A 22 7.03 -14.14 17.74
CA ILE A 22 6.28 -15.27 18.30
C ILE A 22 5.48 -14.75 19.50
N TRP A 23 4.18 -15.01 19.51
CA TRP A 23 3.31 -14.71 20.64
C TRP A 23 3.05 -16.00 21.42
N GLU A 24 3.77 -16.21 22.51
CA GLU A 24 3.67 -17.43 23.33
C GLU A 24 2.26 -17.68 23.87
N GLN A 25 1.55 -16.61 24.22
CA GLN A 25 0.16 -16.69 24.69
C GLN A 25 -0.85 -16.76 23.55
N GLY A 26 -0.39 -16.72 22.29
CA GLY A 26 -1.23 -16.64 21.11
C GLY A 26 -2.10 -15.38 21.08
N GLY A 27 -3.03 -15.33 20.12
CA GLY A 27 -3.99 -14.23 20.01
C GLY A 27 -5.10 -14.56 19.03
N GLY A 28 -6.27 -13.96 19.25
CA GLY A 28 -7.51 -14.34 18.55
C GLY A 28 -7.52 -14.11 17.04
N TYR A 29 -6.58 -13.31 16.52
CA TYR A 29 -6.45 -13.08 15.09
C TYR A 29 -5.20 -13.78 14.55
N PHE A 30 -5.37 -15.03 14.12
CA PHE A 30 -4.34 -15.90 13.53
C PHE A 30 -3.08 -16.12 14.40
N GLY A 31 -3.24 -16.06 15.72
CA GLY A 31 -2.16 -16.22 16.71
C GLY A 31 -1.53 -14.90 17.16
N ALA A 32 -1.98 -13.74 16.66
CA ALA A 32 -1.49 -12.43 17.07
C ALA A 32 -2.51 -11.69 17.96
N PRO A 33 -2.05 -11.04 19.05
CA PRO A 33 -2.93 -10.32 19.97
C PRO A 33 -3.44 -9.01 19.35
N LEU A 34 -4.67 -8.63 19.67
CA LEU A 34 -5.29 -7.40 19.17
C LEU A 34 -4.48 -6.14 19.52
N THR A 35 -3.84 -6.14 20.69
CA THR A 35 -2.99 -5.04 21.17
C THR A 35 -1.80 -4.77 20.26
N ASN A 36 -1.27 -5.79 19.56
CA ASN A 36 -0.19 -5.59 18.59
C ASN A 36 -0.66 -4.77 17.39
N TYR A 37 -1.83 -5.11 16.82
CA TYR A 37 -2.41 -4.35 15.72
C TYR A 37 -2.70 -2.90 16.12
N LEU A 38 -3.34 -2.70 17.27
CA LEU A 38 -3.62 -1.37 17.81
C LEU A 38 -2.34 -0.58 18.09
N GLY A 39 -1.29 -1.23 18.60
CA GLY A 39 0.01 -0.62 18.82
C GLY A 39 0.63 -0.10 17.52
N TRP A 40 0.63 -0.91 16.46
CA TRP A 40 1.11 -0.47 15.13
C TRP A 40 0.27 0.66 14.54
N PHE A 41 -1.05 0.60 14.63
CA PHE A 41 -1.90 1.70 14.16
C PHE A 41 -1.65 2.99 14.94
N PHE A 42 -1.50 2.90 16.27
CA PHE A 42 -1.26 4.05 17.12
C PHE A 42 0.10 4.69 16.85
N THR A 43 1.17 3.90 16.69
CA THR A 43 2.49 4.44 16.37
C THR A 43 2.50 5.13 15.02
N VAL A 44 1.97 4.50 13.96
CA VAL A 44 1.86 5.12 12.63
C VAL A 44 1.02 6.40 12.68
N TYR A 45 -0.12 6.37 13.38
CA TYR A 45 -0.95 7.55 13.57
C TYR A 45 -0.18 8.68 14.26
N LEU A 46 0.52 8.41 15.36
CA LEU A 46 1.31 9.43 16.06
C LEU A 46 2.42 10.00 15.17
N PHE A 47 3.16 9.17 14.43
CA PHE A 47 4.19 9.64 13.52
C PHE A 47 3.62 10.57 12.44
N LEU A 48 2.53 10.15 11.78
CA LEU A 48 1.87 10.97 10.75
C LEU A 48 1.24 12.24 11.35
N GLN A 49 0.69 12.17 12.55
CA GLN A 49 0.09 13.30 13.25
C GLN A 49 1.15 14.34 13.64
N LEU A 50 2.29 13.91 14.18
CA LEU A 50 3.43 14.78 14.48
C LEU A 50 4.01 15.40 13.21
N PHE A 51 4.14 14.63 12.13
CA PHE A 51 4.58 15.15 10.84
C PHE A 51 3.60 16.20 10.28
N ALA A 52 2.29 15.94 10.34
CA ALA A 52 1.27 16.88 9.90
C ALA A 52 1.30 18.19 10.71
N LEU A 53 1.49 18.08 12.03
CA LEU A 53 1.66 19.26 12.90
C LEU A 53 2.95 20.01 12.56
N PHE A 54 4.06 19.29 12.38
CA PHE A 54 5.34 19.89 12.00
C PHE A 54 5.25 20.67 10.69
N VAL A 55 4.60 20.10 9.66
CA VAL A 55 4.34 20.79 8.39
C VAL A 55 3.42 22.00 8.59
N ARG A 56 2.37 21.87 9.41
CA ARG A 56 1.45 22.98 9.71
C ARG A 56 2.14 24.17 10.39
N PHE A 57 3.07 23.91 11.30
CA PHE A 57 3.78 24.96 12.04
C PHE A 57 4.97 25.55 11.28
N ARG A 58 5.33 24.98 10.12
CA ARG A 58 6.37 25.51 9.25
C ARG A 58 5.72 26.28 8.09
N PRO A 59 5.71 27.62 8.09
CA PRO A 59 5.23 28.42 6.96
C PRO A 59 6.22 28.31 5.79
N GLY A 60 6.18 27.20 5.07
CA GLY A 60 6.89 27.00 3.82
C GLY A 60 6.07 27.55 2.66
N LYS A 61 6.63 28.49 1.89
CA LYS A 61 6.08 28.98 0.62
C LYS A 61 6.22 27.94 -0.50
N GLU A 62 5.95 26.67 -0.22
CA GLU A 62 5.97 25.64 -1.25
C GLU A 62 4.67 25.73 -2.03
N THR A 63 4.73 26.45 -3.17
CA THR A 63 3.73 26.31 -4.20
C THR A 63 3.67 24.84 -4.59
N ALA A 64 2.50 24.22 -4.41
CA ALA A 64 2.29 22.82 -4.75
C ALA A 64 2.78 22.58 -6.19
N ARG A 65 3.94 21.92 -6.34
CA ARG A 65 4.48 21.60 -7.66
C ARG A 65 3.48 20.68 -8.33
N THR A 66 2.89 21.15 -9.43
CA THR A 66 2.00 20.34 -10.25
C THR A 66 2.86 19.35 -11.02
N PHE A 67 2.80 18.07 -10.65
CA PHE A 67 3.51 17.02 -11.36
C PHE A 67 2.69 16.53 -12.57
N PRO A 68 3.35 16.00 -13.62
CA PRO A 68 2.65 15.44 -14.76
C PRO A 68 1.80 14.22 -14.36
N ARG A 69 0.77 13.92 -15.14
CA ARG A 69 -0.15 12.78 -14.89
C ARG A 69 0.57 11.44 -14.75
N SER A 70 1.70 11.26 -15.44
CA SER A 70 2.54 10.06 -15.34
C SER A 70 3.09 9.82 -13.92
N HIS A 71 3.40 10.88 -13.18
CA HIS A 71 3.87 10.78 -11.80
C HIS A 71 2.79 10.20 -10.88
N TYR A 72 1.54 10.66 -11.01
CA TYR A 72 0.42 10.11 -10.26
C TYR A 72 0.05 8.69 -10.72
N ALA A 73 0.17 8.40 -12.03
CA ALA A 73 -0.05 7.07 -12.57
C ALA A 73 0.90 6.02 -11.97
N GLN A 74 2.16 6.38 -11.71
CA GLN A 74 3.13 5.48 -11.07
C GLN A 74 2.62 5.02 -9.69
N ALA A 75 2.18 5.94 -8.85
CA ALA A 75 1.65 5.60 -7.52
C ALA A 75 0.41 4.70 -7.61
N VAL A 76 -0.52 5.01 -8.53
CA VAL A 76 -1.72 4.19 -8.76
C VAL A 76 -1.35 2.78 -9.23
N LEU A 77 -0.41 2.64 -10.16
CA LEU A 77 0.02 1.34 -10.68
C LEU A 77 0.74 0.51 -9.62
N THR A 78 1.67 1.10 -8.86
CA THR A 78 2.36 0.39 -7.78
C THR A 78 1.35 -0.12 -6.75
N TYR A 79 0.40 0.73 -6.36
CA TYR A 79 -0.61 0.36 -5.37
C TYR A 79 -1.60 -0.68 -5.91
N ALA A 80 -1.92 -0.65 -7.21
CA ALA A 80 -2.72 -1.66 -7.88
C ALA A 80 -2.02 -3.03 -7.89
N VAL A 81 -0.72 -3.06 -8.23
CA VAL A 81 0.07 -4.30 -8.22
C VAL A 81 0.13 -4.88 -6.81
N MET A 82 0.46 -4.05 -5.82
CA MET A 82 0.52 -4.51 -4.42
C MET A 82 -0.84 -5.00 -3.89
N GLY A 83 -1.93 -4.30 -4.23
CA GLY A 83 -3.28 -4.70 -3.82
C GLY A 83 -3.80 -5.95 -4.54
N LEU A 84 -3.33 -6.19 -5.77
CA LEU A 84 -3.72 -7.35 -6.56
C LEU A 84 -3.02 -8.63 -6.08
N THR A 85 -1.79 -8.54 -5.56
CA THR A 85 -1.03 -9.72 -5.10
C THR A 85 -1.82 -10.57 -4.09
N PRO A 86 -2.36 -10.06 -2.97
CA PRO A 86 -3.11 -10.89 -2.02
C PRO A 86 -4.35 -11.54 -2.61
N VAL A 87 -5.03 -10.86 -3.53
CA VAL A 87 -6.23 -11.38 -4.20
C VAL A 87 -5.84 -12.54 -5.11
N LEU A 88 -4.77 -12.40 -5.89
CA LEU A 88 -4.25 -13.49 -6.72
C LEU A 88 -3.73 -14.65 -5.87
N THR A 89 -3.07 -14.38 -4.74
CA THR A 89 -2.63 -15.43 -3.80
C THR A 89 -3.83 -16.21 -3.27
N PHE A 90 -4.95 -15.57 -2.97
CA PHE A 90 -6.16 -16.29 -2.53
C PHE A 90 -6.82 -17.10 -3.66
N VAL A 91 -6.91 -16.54 -4.87
CA VAL A 91 -7.62 -17.16 -6.00
C VAL A 91 -6.80 -18.27 -6.67
N ILE A 92 -5.50 -18.06 -6.85
CA ILE A 92 -4.59 -18.93 -7.62
C ILE A 92 -3.67 -19.73 -6.70
N GLY A 93 -3.30 -19.18 -5.54
CA GLY A 93 -2.20 -19.66 -4.68
C GLY A 93 -2.40 -20.96 -3.92
N GLY A 94 -3.25 -21.88 -4.40
CA GLY A 94 -3.19 -23.33 -4.22
C GLY A 94 -2.87 -23.95 -2.83
N SER A 95 -3.71 -24.92 -2.45
CA SER A 95 -3.62 -25.86 -1.30
C SER A 95 -3.70 -25.25 0.10
N ASN A 96 -4.75 -25.66 0.83
CA ASN A 96 -4.94 -25.34 2.23
C ASN A 96 -3.95 -26.16 3.07
N SER A 97 -3.13 -25.47 3.85
CA SER A 97 -2.23 -26.08 4.83
C SER A 97 -2.62 -25.64 6.24
N LEU A 98 -2.44 -26.55 7.18
CA LEU A 98 -2.67 -26.26 8.60
C LEU A 98 -1.40 -25.69 9.20
N VAL A 99 -1.53 -24.58 9.92
CA VAL A 99 -0.44 -23.91 10.63
C VAL A 99 -0.83 -23.77 12.08
N THR A 100 -0.02 -24.35 12.96
CA THR A 100 -0.22 -24.26 14.42
C THR A 100 0.53 -23.05 14.96
N ASP A 101 -0.12 -22.26 15.81
CA ASP A 101 0.55 -21.18 16.54
C ASP A 101 1.28 -21.68 17.80
N ALA A 102 1.99 -20.79 18.48
CA ALA A 102 2.74 -21.13 19.70
C ALA A 102 1.84 -21.51 20.89
N ALA A 103 0.56 -21.15 20.85
CA ALA A 103 -0.45 -21.55 21.84
C ALA A 103 -1.11 -22.90 21.49
N GLY A 104 -0.69 -23.55 20.39
CA GLY A 104 -1.23 -24.84 19.95
C GLY A 104 -2.52 -24.75 19.13
N VAL A 105 -2.99 -23.55 18.78
CA VAL A 105 -4.21 -23.37 17.98
C VAL A 105 -3.88 -23.57 16.50
N VAL A 106 -4.70 -24.38 15.83
CA VAL A 106 -4.53 -24.73 14.42
C VAL A 106 -5.33 -23.76 13.54
N TRP A 107 -4.64 -23.15 12.59
CA TRP A 107 -5.21 -22.20 11.63
C TRP A 107 -5.10 -22.74 10.20
N GLN A 108 -6.10 -22.44 9.38
CA GLN A 108 -6.06 -22.74 7.95
C GLN A 108 -5.40 -21.60 7.20
N THR A 109 -4.37 -21.88 6.40
CA THR A 109 -3.70 -20.85 5.58
C THR A 109 -4.64 -20.22 4.58
N ARG A 110 -5.66 -20.96 4.12
CA ARG A 110 -6.69 -20.42 3.22
C ARG A 110 -7.52 -19.31 3.87
N SER A 111 -7.92 -19.47 5.14
CA SER A 111 -8.68 -18.43 5.86
C SER A 111 -7.85 -17.18 6.12
N ILE A 112 -6.53 -17.34 6.30
CA ILE A 112 -5.59 -16.20 6.38
C ILE A 112 -5.54 -15.47 5.04
N ALA A 113 -5.34 -16.19 3.93
CA ALA A 113 -5.28 -15.61 2.59
C ALA A 113 -6.59 -14.90 2.22
N GLU A 114 -7.74 -15.49 2.57
CA GLU A 114 -9.06 -14.90 2.37
C GLU A 114 -9.21 -13.57 3.12
N SER A 115 -8.84 -13.55 4.41
CA SER A 115 -8.91 -12.34 5.23
C SER A 115 -8.01 -11.23 4.67
N VAL A 116 -6.79 -11.55 4.24
CA VAL A 116 -5.87 -10.57 3.66
C VAL A 116 -6.39 -10.08 2.30
N ALA A 117 -6.99 -10.94 1.48
CA ALA A 117 -7.60 -10.56 0.21
C ALA A 117 -8.78 -9.59 0.42
N ILE A 118 -9.67 -9.88 1.36
CA ILE A 118 -10.80 -9.00 1.72
C ILE A 118 -10.29 -7.62 2.14
N VAL A 119 -9.31 -7.56 3.05
CA VAL A 119 -8.71 -6.29 3.49
C VAL A 119 -8.12 -5.53 2.29
N SER A 120 -7.38 -6.21 1.41
CA SER A 120 -6.78 -5.60 0.22
C SER A 120 -7.81 -5.00 -0.74
N ILE A 121 -8.94 -5.69 -0.94
CA ILE A 121 -10.03 -5.20 -1.81
C ILE A 121 -10.58 -3.88 -1.27
N TYR A 122 -10.88 -3.81 0.03
CA TYR A 122 -11.54 -2.65 0.63
C TYR A 122 -10.60 -1.47 0.89
N THR A 123 -9.31 -1.70 1.14
CA THR A 123 -8.36 -0.61 1.46
C THR A 123 -7.51 -0.21 0.27
N MET A 124 -6.99 -1.19 -0.50
CA MET A 124 -6.06 -0.91 -1.59
C MET A 124 -6.81 -0.73 -2.90
N LEU A 125 -7.51 -1.75 -3.38
CA LEU A 125 -8.14 -1.74 -4.70
C LEU A 125 -9.25 -0.67 -4.79
N PHE A 126 -10.00 -0.45 -3.71
CA PHE A 126 -10.96 0.65 -3.64
C PHE A 126 -10.30 2.02 -3.82
N ALA A 127 -9.18 2.29 -3.13
CA ALA A 127 -8.46 3.55 -3.27
C ALA A 127 -7.81 3.70 -4.66
N VAL A 128 -7.33 2.59 -5.26
CA VAL A 128 -6.87 2.55 -6.66
C VAL A 128 -8.00 2.95 -7.60
N ALA A 129 -9.19 2.36 -7.44
CA ALA A 129 -10.33 2.66 -8.31
C ALA A 129 -10.71 4.15 -8.27
N ILE A 130 -10.83 4.73 -7.07
CA ILE A 130 -11.15 6.16 -6.92
C ILE A 130 -10.03 7.03 -7.51
N SER A 131 -8.77 6.69 -7.24
CA SER A 131 -7.62 7.45 -7.73
C SER A 131 -7.48 7.37 -9.25
N ALA A 132 -7.78 6.22 -9.84
CA ALA A 132 -7.80 6.03 -11.29
C ALA A 132 -8.91 6.85 -11.95
N VAL A 133 -10.12 6.85 -11.38
CA VAL A 133 -11.23 7.71 -11.86
C VAL A 133 -10.82 9.18 -11.83
N LYS A 134 -10.25 9.65 -10.71
CA LYS A 134 -9.74 11.02 -10.60
C LYS A 134 -8.65 11.32 -11.63
N LEU A 135 -7.74 10.37 -11.85
CA LEU A 135 -6.65 10.53 -12.81
C LEU A 135 -7.14 10.58 -14.25
N ILE A 136 -8.21 9.87 -14.60
CA ILE A 136 -8.84 9.90 -15.94
C ILE A 136 -9.60 11.22 -16.12
N GLN A 137 -10.37 11.64 -15.11
CA GLN A 137 -11.17 12.86 -15.15
C GLN A 137 -10.34 14.15 -15.11
N ALA A 138 -9.08 14.09 -14.67
CA ALA A 138 -8.20 15.26 -14.70
C ALA A 138 -8.10 15.82 -16.14
N PRO A 139 -8.22 17.13 -16.37
CA PRO A 139 -8.00 17.73 -17.70
C PRO A 139 -6.56 17.51 -18.17
N ALA A 140 -6.34 17.28 -19.47
CA ALA A 140 -5.02 17.00 -20.05
C ALA A 140 -4.12 18.22 -20.24
N THR A 141 -4.54 19.42 -19.81
CA THR A 141 -3.91 20.67 -20.23
C THR A 141 -4.10 21.74 -19.16
N ALA A 142 -3.09 21.95 -18.32
CA ALA A 142 -2.74 23.31 -17.93
C ALA A 142 -1.71 23.76 -18.99
N PRO A 143 -2.05 24.73 -19.85
CA PRO A 143 -1.22 25.08 -20.98
C PRO A 143 0.11 25.66 -20.49
N GLU A 144 1.20 25.33 -21.19
CA GLU A 144 2.46 26.09 -21.27
C GLU A 144 2.19 27.51 -21.83
N ARG A 145 1.37 28.29 -21.13
CA ARG A 145 1.00 29.65 -21.51
C ARG A 145 1.72 30.68 -20.63
N SER A 146 2.98 30.41 -20.30
CA SER A 146 3.85 31.34 -19.57
C SER A 146 5.18 31.58 -20.27
N ALA A 147 5.50 30.87 -21.36
CA ALA A 147 6.70 31.11 -22.17
C ALA A 147 6.43 31.93 -23.45
N GLN A 148 5.19 32.01 -23.93
CA GLN A 148 4.87 32.64 -25.22
C GLN A 148 4.49 34.14 -25.12
N GLU A 149 4.24 34.68 -23.93
CA GLU A 149 3.72 36.05 -23.75
C GLU A 149 4.82 37.10 -23.46
N ALA A 150 6.10 36.71 -23.57
CA ALA A 150 7.25 37.56 -23.29
C ALA A 150 8.13 37.85 -24.53
N THR A 151 7.51 38.12 -25.68
CA THR A 151 8.21 38.81 -26.79
C THR A 151 7.44 40.08 -27.14
N PRO A 152 7.87 41.26 -26.64
CA PRO A 152 7.26 42.51 -27.06
C PRO A 152 7.55 42.72 -28.54
N ALA A 153 6.49 42.94 -29.32
CA ALA A 153 6.59 43.37 -30.70
C ALA A 153 7.38 44.68 -30.75
N ILE A 154 8.63 44.60 -31.22
CA ILE A 154 9.41 45.78 -31.62
C ILE A 154 8.71 46.34 -32.86
N ARG A 155 7.93 47.40 -32.67
CA ARG A 155 7.45 48.25 -33.76
C ARG A 155 8.63 49.05 -34.29
N GLU A 156 8.99 48.82 -35.54
CA GLU A 156 9.84 49.74 -36.31
C GLU A 156 9.11 51.07 -36.51
N ALA A 157 9.80 52.16 -36.21
CA ALA A 157 9.53 53.51 -36.67
C ALA A 157 10.85 54.30 -36.66
#